data_AF-A0A367QUG6-F1
#
_entry.id   AF-A0A367QUG6-F1
#
_cell.length_a   1.000
_cell.length_b   1.000
_cell.length_c   1.000
_cell.angle_alpha   90.00
_cell.angle_beta   90.00
_cell.angle_gamma   90.00
#
_symmetry.space_group_name_H-M   'P 1'
#
loop_
_entity.id
_entity.type
_entity.pdbx_description
1 polymer ?
#
loop_
_entity_poly.entity_id
_entity_poly.type
_entity_poly.pdbx_seq_one_letter_code
_entity_poly.pdbx_strand_id
1 'polypeptide(L)'
;MDFSKIQQALISLPDNADEPKVCNVFISELLKILGFDVMETIPQFTTGNGGNTADYAVRKNSEDDIFIKTKSNPYLLVEVKGRHINLNPNSAQYKATVNQLKNYLLAPKCKSAQWGISRTRVLY
;
A
#
# COMPACT_ATOMS: atom_id res chain seq x y z
N MET A 1 17.98 3.02 9.48
CA MET A 1 16.90 3.64 8.67
C MET A 1 16.69 5.05 9.20
N ASP A 2 16.69 6.04 8.31
CA ASP A 2 16.36 7.42 8.67
C ASP A 2 14.84 7.60 8.57
N PHE A 3 14.18 7.73 9.73
CA PHE A 3 12.73 7.91 9.80
C PHE A 3 12.30 9.37 9.77
N SER A 4 13.24 10.32 9.76
CA SER A 4 12.94 11.76 9.79
C SER A 4 12.10 12.18 8.59
N LYS A 5 12.35 11.61 7.41
CA LYS A 5 11.58 11.86 6.19
C LYS A 5 10.14 11.36 6.26
N ILE A 6 9.91 10.17 6.82
CA ILE A 6 8.55 9.65 7.05
C ILE A 6 7.80 10.49 8.08
N GLN A 7 8.48 10.92 9.14
CA GLN A 7 7.89 11.80 10.15
C GLN A 7 7.49 13.15 9.54
N GLN A 8 8.38 13.78 8.75
CA GLN A 8 8.09 15.01 8.03
C GLN A 8 6.94 14.84 7.04
N ALA A 9 6.95 13.75 6.25
CA ALA A 9 5.87 13.42 5.34
C ALA A 9 4.52 13.32 6.07
N LEU A 10 4.48 12.62 7.20
CA LEU A 10 3.27 12.48 8.00
C LEU A 10 2.78 13.81 8.58
N ILE A 11 3.70 14.65 9.10
CA ILE A 11 3.37 15.97 9.65
C ILE A 11 2.86 16.91 8.55
N SER A 12 3.41 16.80 7.33
CA SER A 12 3.02 17.65 6.20
C SER A 12 1.65 17.31 5.59
N LEU A 13 1.07 16.15 5.95
CA LEU A 13 -0.24 15.76 5.45
C LEU A 13 -1.35 16.64 6.04
N PRO A 14 -2.18 17.29 5.21
CA PRO A 14 -3.38 17.98 5.68
C PRO A 14 -4.29 17.05 6.50
N ASP A 15 -5.00 17.58 7.48
CA ASP A 15 -5.92 16.80 8.32
C ASP A 15 -7.03 16.13 7.50
N ASN A 16 -7.41 16.74 6.38
CA ASN A 16 -8.39 16.22 5.43
C ASN A 16 -7.75 15.58 4.18
N ALA A 17 -6.48 15.17 4.25
CA ALA A 17 -5.80 14.54 3.12
C ALA A 17 -6.60 13.32 2.62
N ASP A 18 -6.91 13.36 1.33
CA ASP A 18 -7.50 12.26 0.58
C ASP A 18 -6.43 11.22 0.21
N GLU A 19 -6.87 10.09 -0.35
CA GLU A 19 -5.97 9.00 -0.74
C GLU A 19 -4.83 9.45 -1.66
N PRO A 20 -5.07 10.23 -2.74
CA PRO A 20 -3.97 10.69 -3.61
C PRO A 20 -2.90 11.50 -2.88
N LYS A 21 -3.29 12.40 -1.96
CA LYS A 21 -2.32 13.16 -1.16
C LYS A 21 -1.52 12.27 -0.24
N VAL A 22 -2.17 11.30 0.41
CA VAL A 22 -1.49 10.31 1.27
C VAL A 22 -0.50 9.47 0.46
N CYS A 23 -0.92 8.97 -0.70
CA CYS A 23 -0.09 8.19 -1.61
C CYS A 23 1.19 8.95 -2.00
N ASN A 24 1.03 10.20 -2.46
CA ASN A 24 2.13 11.00 -2.99
C ASN A 24 3.11 11.48 -1.90
N VAL A 25 2.59 11.90 -0.75
CA VAL A 25 3.42 12.51 0.31
C VAL A 25 4.05 11.46 1.21
N PHE A 26 3.32 10.40 1.55
CA PHE A 26 3.72 9.46 2.60
C PHE A 26 4.10 8.08 2.06
N ILE A 27 3.27 7.47 1.22
CA ILE A 27 3.48 6.07 0.81
C ILE A 27 4.73 5.89 -0.03
N SER A 28 5.02 6.84 -0.95
CA SER A 28 6.27 6.79 -1.73
C SER A 28 7.51 6.77 -0.84
N GLU A 29 7.53 7.56 0.23
CA GLU A 29 8.68 7.62 1.15
C GLU A 29 8.75 6.38 2.05
N LEU A 30 7.60 5.87 2.50
CA LEU A 30 7.51 4.62 3.25
C LEU A 30 8.09 3.45 2.47
N LEU A 31 7.69 3.26 1.21
CA LEU A 31 8.16 2.15 0.39
C LEU A 31 9.69 2.22 0.14
N LYS A 32 10.24 3.42 -0.07
CA LYS A 32 11.69 3.63 -0.17
C LYS A 32 12.44 3.24 1.10
N ILE A 33 11.91 3.60 2.27
CA ILE A 33 12.54 3.25 3.57
C ILE A 33 12.41 1.76 3.88
N LEU A 34 11.33 1.11 3.45
CA LEU A 34 11.23 -0.36 3.43
C LEU A 34 12.18 -1.01 2.42
N GLY A 35 12.91 -0.20 1.65
CA GLY A 35 13.98 -0.62 0.75
C GLY A 35 13.52 -0.88 -0.67
N PHE A 36 12.26 -0.65 -1.04
CA PHE A 36 11.77 -0.88 -2.40
C PHE A 36 12.13 0.29 -3.32
N ASP A 37 12.65 -0.03 -4.49
CA ASP A 37 12.89 0.98 -5.53
C ASP A 37 11.66 1.16 -6.45
N VAL A 38 11.81 2.03 -7.45
CA VAL A 38 10.76 2.34 -8.44
C VAL A 38 10.45 1.21 -9.41
N MET A 39 11.40 0.31 -9.66
CA MET A 39 11.23 -0.89 -10.51
C MET A 39 10.62 -2.06 -9.72
N GLU A 40 10.67 -1.98 -8.40
CA GLU A 40 10.09 -2.91 -7.43
C GLU A 40 8.71 -2.45 -6.93
N THR A 41 8.20 -1.32 -7.43
CA THR A 41 6.94 -0.71 -7.01
C THR A 41 5.99 -0.53 -8.19
N ILE A 42 4.75 -1.01 -8.07
CA ILE A 42 3.71 -0.85 -9.07
C ILE A 42 2.52 -0.11 -8.44
N PRO A 43 2.20 1.12 -8.87
CA PRO A 43 0.97 1.80 -8.48
C PRO A 43 -0.24 1.18 -9.21
N GLN A 44 -1.43 1.27 -8.61
CA GLN A 44 -2.70 0.80 -9.18
C GLN A 44 -2.59 -0.64 -9.71
N PHE A 45 -2.05 -1.52 -8.87
CA PHE A 45 -1.73 -2.89 -9.23
C PHE A 45 -2.99 -3.72 -9.47
N THR A 46 -3.17 -4.20 -10.70
CA THR A 46 -4.26 -5.12 -11.04
C THR A 46 -4.07 -6.46 -10.33
N THR A 47 -5.00 -6.83 -9.47
CA THR A 47 -4.93 -8.09 -8.70
C THR A 47 -5.22 -9.34 -9.54
N GLY A 48 -5.75 -9.14 -10.75
CA GLY A 48 -6.20 -10.22 -11.63
C GLY A 48 -7.60 -10.74 -11.29
N ASN A 49 -8.29 -10.13 -10.33
CA ASN A 49 -9.69 -10.42 -10.01
C ASN A 49 -10.59 -9.27 -10.48
N GLY A 50 -11.09 -9.35 -11.71
CA GLY A 50 -11.89 -8.30 -12.33
C GLY A 50 -11.17 -6.95 -12.38
N GLY A 51 -11.90 -5.87 -12.07
CA GLY A 51 -11.36 -4.50 -12.01
C GLY A 51 -10.68 -4.12 -10.68
N ASN A 52 -10.43 -5.07 -9.77
CA ASN A 52 -9.87 -4.76 -8.46
C ASN A 52 -8.37 -4.40 -8.56
N THR A 53 -8.05 -3.18 -8.12
CA THR A 53 -6.70 -2.63 -8.08
C THR A 53 -6.30 -2.26 -6.65
N ALA A 54 -5.11 -2.68 -6.23
CA ALA A 54 -4.49 -2.16 -5.00
C ALA A 54 -3.75 -0.86 -5.32
N ASP A 55 -3.70 0.09 -4.39
CA ASP A 55 -3.01 1.38 -4.62
C ASP A 55 -1.54 1.20 -4.95
N TYR A 56 -0.88 0.29 -4.23
CA TYR A 56 0.48 -0.15 -4.56
C TYR A 56 0.64 -1.64 -4.35
N ALA A 57 1.52 -2.23 -5.15
CA ALA A 57 2.11 -3.52 -4.90
C ALA A 57 3.63 -3.40 -4.98
N VAL A 58 4.35 -4.07 -4.09
CA VAL A 58 5.81 -4.08 -4.10
C VAL A 58 6.38 -5.48 -4.00
N ARG A 59 7.53 -5.70 -4.63
CA ARG A 59 8.29 -6.95 -4.57
C ARG A 59 9.72 -6.72 -5.00
N LYS A 60 10.66 -7.33 -4.30
CA LYS A 60 12.07 -7.34 -4.68
C LYS A 60 12.28 -7.99 -6.03
N ASN A 61 13.18 -7.42 -6.83
CA ASN A 61 13.67 -8.05 -8.04
C ASN A 61 14.60 -9.22 -7.69
N SER A 62 14.67 -10.20 -8.57
CA SER A 62 15.73 -11.21 -8.60
C SER A 62 16.48 -11.13 -9.93
N GLU A 63 17.56 -11.91 -10.07
CA GLU A 63 18.36 -11.97 -11.30
C GLU A 63 17.49 -12.34 -12.52
N ASP A 64 16.52 -13.25 -12.34
CA ASP A 64 15.69 -13.78 -13.41
C ASP A 64 14.27 -13.18 -13.48
N ASP A 65 13.81 -12.47 -12.43
CA ASP A 65 12.45 -11.94 -12.35
C ASP A 65 12.44 -10.48 -11.91
N ILE A 66 12.12 -9.60 -12.87
CA ILE A 66 11.93 -8.17 -12.63
C ILE A 66 10.44 -7.89 -12.46
N PHE A 67 10.07 -7.39 -11.28
CA PHE A 67 8.67 -7.27 -10.88
C PHE A 67 7.84 -6.36 -11.77
N ILE A 68 8.36 -5.21 -12.20
CA ILE A 68 7.62 -4.33 -13.14
C ILE A 68 7.33 -4.99 -14.49
N LYS A 69 8.07 -6.04 -14.87
CA LYS A 69 7.83 -6.81 -16.10
C LYS A 69 6.77 -7.90 -15.88
N THR A 70 6.89 -8.66 -14.80
CA THR A 70 6.01 -9.82 -14.54
C THR A 70 4.70 -9.45 -13.88
N LYS A 71 4.68 -8.41 -13.04
CA LYS A 71 3.48 -7.84 -12.39
C LYS A 71 2.58 -8.91 -11.75
N SER A 72 3.20 -9.85 -11.06
CA SER A 72 2.50 -10.91 -10.34
C SER A 72 3.21 -11.22 -9.04
N ASN A 73 2.48 -11.84 -8.13
CA ASN A 73 2.98 -12.38 -6.87
C ASN A 73 3.74 -11.33 -6.04
N PRO A 74 3.13 -10.16 -5.75
CA PRO A 74 3.76 -9.16 -4.92
C PRO A 74 4.09 -9.71 -3.53
N TYR A 75 5.06 -9.07 -2.88
CA TYR A 75 5.39 -9.36 -1.49
C TYR A 75 4.43 -8.63 -0.54
N LEU A 76 4.17 -7.34 -0.81
CA LEU A 76 3.31 -6.47 -0.01
C LEU A 76 2.30 -5.77 -0.93
N LEU A 77 1.05 -5.76 -0.51
CA LEU A 77 -0.01 -4.93 -1.07
C LEU A 77 -0.30 -3.77 -0.12
N VAL A 78 -0.50 -2.58 -0.68
CA VAL A 78 -0.85 -1.38 0.09
C VAL A 78 -2.20 -0.88 -0.40
N GLU A 79 -3.14 -0.76 0.54
CA GLU A 79 -4.43 -0.10 0.34
C GLU A 79 -4.44 1.15 1.22
N VAL A 80 -4.53 2.30 0.58
CA VAL A 80 -4.47 3.60 1.22
C VAL A 80 -5.89 4.05 1.50
N LYS A 81 -6.05 4.74 2.63
CA LYS A 81 -7.29 5.41 2.99
C LYS A 81 -6.97 6.84 3.40
N GLY A 82 -7.82 7.78 3.02
CA GLY A 82 -7.71 9.18 3.42
C GLY A 82 -7.81 9.34 4.94
N ARG A 83 -7.28 10.43 5.50
CA ARG A 83 -7.22 10.65 6.97
C ARG A 83 -8.59 10.71 7.64
N HIS A 84 -9.63 11.05 6.88
CA HIS A 84 -11.02 11.12 7.35
C HIS A 84 -11.67 9.72 7.49
N ILE A 85 -11.03 8.66 7.01
CA ILE A 85 -11.56 7.30 7.11
C ILE A 85 -11.31 6.74 8.51
N ASN A 86 -12.39 6.35 9.18
CA ASN A 86 -12.32 5.71 10.48
C ASN A 86 -11.87 4.25 10.36
N LEU A 87 -10.60 3.98 10.65
CA LEU A 87 -10.05 2.61 10.67
C LEU A 87 -9.98 2.00 12.09
N ASN A 88 -10.83 2.45 13.03
CA ASN A 88 -10.96 1.77 14.31
C ASN A 88 -11.52 0.34 14.10
N PRO A 89 -11.04 -0.70 14.81
CA PRO A 89 -11.37 -2.10 14.54
C PRO A 89 -12.87 -2.46 14.45
N ASN A 90 -13.74 -1.65 15.05
CA ASN A 90 -15.20 -1.87 15.06
C ASN A 90 -15.98 -1.04 14.03
N SER A 91 -15.33 -0.12 13.30
CA SER A 91 -16.02 0.71 12.32
C SER A 91 -16.42 -0.09 11.08
N ALA A 92 -17.46 0.37 10.38
CA ALA A 92 -17.84 -0.21 9.10
C ALA A 92 -16.72 -0.05 8.06
N GLN A 93 -16.03 1.10 8.05
CA GLN A 93 -14.94 1.37 7.10
C GLN A 93 -13.72 0.47 7.32
N TYR A 94 -13.38 0.15 8.57
CA TYR A 94 -12.32 -0.81 8.89
C TYR A 94 -12.66 -2.19 8.33
N LYS A 95 -13.86 -2.70 8.63
CA LYS A 95 -14.31 -4.02 8.13
C LYS A 95 -14.32 -4.08 6.61
N ALA A 96 -14.77 -3.02 5.95
CA ALA A 96 -14.74 -2.90 4.49
C ALA A 96 -13.31 -2.96 3.94
N THR A 97 -12.38 -2.20 4.53
CA THR A 97 -10.96 -2.17 4.12
C THR A 97 -10.29 -3.53 4.34
N VAL A 98 -10.56 -4.20 5.47
CA VAL A 98 -10.05 -5.55 5.72
C VAL A 98 -10.60 -6.56 4.72
N ASN A 99 -11.90 -6.48 4.39
CA ASN A 99 -12.50 -7.37 3.39
C ASN A 99 -11.92 -7.13 1.98
N GLN A 100 -11.66 -5.87 1.62
CA GLN A 100 -10.99 -5.49 0.38
C GLN A 100 -9.58 -6.11 0.30
N LEU A 101 -8.77 -5.96 1.36
CA LEU A 101 -7.44 -6.59 1.43
C LEU A 101 -7.51 -8.11 1.34
N LYS A 102 -8.46 -8.76 2.03
CA LYS A 102 -8.67 -10.22 1.91
C LYS A 102 -8.99 -10.63 0.48
N ASN A 103 -9.86 -9.89 -0.20
CA ASN A 103 -10.20 -10.16 -1.60
C ASN A 103 -8.99 -10.04 -2.52
N TYR A 104 -8.08 -9.10 -2.24
CA TYR A 104 -6.84 -8.98 -2.99
C TYR A 104 -5.90 -10.14 -2.73
N LEU A 105 -5.72 -10.57 -1.48
CA LEU A 105 -4.84 -11.68 -1.12
C LEU A 105 -5.30 -13.01 -1.74
N LEU A 106 -6.60 -13.16 -1.99
CA LEU A 106 -7.18 -14.32 -2.67
C LEU A 106 -7.13 -14.22 -4.22
N ALA A 107 -6.71 -13.09 -4.77
CA ALA A 107 -6.73 -12.85 -6.20
C ALA A 107 -5.60 -13.59 -6.94
N PRO A 108 -5.78 -13.91 -8.24
CA PRO A 108 -4.85 -14.75 -9.00
C PRO A 108 -3.40 -14.24 -9.02
N LYS A 109 -3.19 -12.93 -9.06
CA LYS A 109 -1.84 -12.33 -9.10
C LYS A 109 -1.26 -12.04 -7.72
N CYS A 110 -1.92 -12.42 -6.64
CA CYS A 110 -1.54 -12.01 -5.27
C CYS A 110 -1.19 -13.19 -4.35
N LYS A 111 -1.03 -14.40 -4.89
CA LYS A 111 -0.93 -15.63 -4.10
C LYS A 111 0.25 -15.70 -3.12
N SER A 112 1.29 -14.90 -3.35
CA SER A 112 2.48 -14.81 -2.48
C SER A 112 2.49 -13.58 -1.57
N ALA A 113 1.46 -12.73 -1.63
CA ALA A 113 1.42 -11.53 -0.83
C ALA A 113 1.34 -11.89 0.66
N GLN A 114 2.31 -11.42 1.43
CA GLN A 114 2.44 -11.76 2.85
C GLN A 114 1.76 -10.74 3.76
N TRP A 115 1.57 -9.50 3.29
CA TRP A 115 1.10 -8.39 4.10
C TRP A 115 0.14 -7.47 3.33
N GLY A 116 -0.80 -6.88 4.06
CA GLY A 116 -1.66 -5.79 3.62
C GLY A 116 -1.65 -4.67 4.67
N ILE A 117 -1.31 -3.44 4.27
CA ILE A 117 -1.29 -2.28 5.19
C ILE A 117 -2.38 -1.28 4.79
N SER A 118 -3.12 -0.78 5.79
CA SER A 118 -3.97 0.41 5.67
C SER A 118 -3.74 1.34 6.87
N ARG A 119 -3.01 2.45 6.72
CA ARG A 119 -2.98 3.49 7.77
C ARG A 119 -2.32 4.82 7.41
N THR A 120 -2.88 5.90 7.96
CA THR A 120 -2.24 7.21 8.22
C THR A 120 -2.61 7.77 9.60
N ARG A 121 -2.50 6.95 10.66
CA ARG A 121 -2.62 7.45 12.03
C ARG A 121 -1.46 6.96 12.89
N VAL A 122 -0.62 7.90 13.33
CA VAL A 122 0.26 7.74 14.50
C VAL A 122 -0.59 8.04 15.73
N LEU A 123 -0.64 7.09 16.66
CA LEU A 123 -1.15 7.33 18.00
C LEU A 123 -0.03 8.08 18.74
N TYR A 124 -0.34 9.26 19.26
CA TYR A 124 0.45 9.88 20.33
C TYR A 124 0.15 9.16 21.65
#